data_AF-A0A537LJ04-F1
#
_entry.id   AF-A0A537LJ04-F1
#
_cell.length_a   1.000
_cell.length_b   1.000
_cell.length_c   1.000
_cell.angle_alpha   90.00
_cell.angle_beta   90.00
_cell.angle_gamma   90.00
#
_symmetry.space_group_name_H-M   'P 1'
#
loop_
_entity.id
_entity.type
_entity.pdbx_description
1 polymer ?
#
loop_
_entity_poly.entity_id
_entity_poly.type
_entity_poly.pdbx_seq_one_letter_code
_entity_poly.pdbx_strand_id
1 'polypeptide(L)'
;GAPWAIFATTWTHVLGPYFEDVEIKVAGKDSVVSVGERLRCVFLPIRNPVTKAEALPKVVLPQGFVAHELDQYTLKEFWVHASPELQFAHPGKCGELAKIRWQGP
;
A
#
# COMPACT_ATOMS: atom_id res chain seq x y z
N GLY A 1 7.47 17.16 -2.54
CA GLY A 1 7.13 16.71 -3.91
C GLY A 1 8.27 15.85 -4.42
N ALA A 2 7.97 14.71 -5.03
CA ALA A 2 8.99 13.84 -5.62
C ALA A 2 9.62 14.51 -6.88
N PRO A 3 10.83 14.11 -7.33
CA PRO A 3 11.50 14.70 -8.49
C PRO A 3 10.87 14.19 -9.80
N TRP A 4 9.63 14.59 -10.08
CA TRP A 4 8.81 14.08 -11.19
C TRP A 4 9.44 14.24 -12.56
N ALA A 5 10.20 15.33 -12.80
CA ALA A 5 10.91 15.53 -14.05
C ALA A 5 11.93 14.42 -14.33
N ILE A 6 12.57 13.88 -13.28
CA ILE A 6 13.52 12.76 -13.41
C ILE A 6 12.74 11.48 -13.68
N PHE A 7 11.69 11.19 -12.91
CA PHE A 7 10.90 9.97 -13.10
C PHE A 7 10.20 9.90 -14.47
N ALA A 8 9.72 11.03 -15.00
CA ALA A 8 9.10 11.09 -16.32
C ALA A 8 10.04 10.60 -17.44
N THR A 9 11.36 10.78 -17.30
CA THR A 9 12.33 10.28 -18.27
C THR A 9 12.53 8.76 -18.23
N THR A 10 12.09 8.09 -17.16
CA THR A 10 12.23 6.64 -16.98
C THR A 10 11.05 5.84 -17.55
N TRP A 11 9.99 6.51 -18.01
CA TRP A 11 8.78 5.86 -18.52
C TRP A 11 8.66 6.01 -20.03
N THR A 12 8.44 4.89 -20.73
CA THR A 12 8.17 4.88 -22.17
C THR A 12 6.71 5.19 -22.50
N HIS A 13 5.82 4.95 -21.56
CA HIS A 13 4.38 5.16 -21.67
C HIS A 13 3.79 5.48 -20.30
N VAL A 14 2.85 6.41 -20.25
CA VAL A 14 2.12 6.80 -19.03
C VAL A 14 0.63 6.64 -19.30
N LEU A 15 -0.01 5.79 -18.51
CA LEU A 15 -1.47 5.61 -18.56
C LEU A 15 -2.18 6.86 -18.04
N GLY A 16 -3.32 7.18 -18.66
CA GLY A 16 -4.19 8.27 -18.22
C GLY A 16 -4.84 7.98 -16.85
N PRO A 17 -5.37 9.02 -16.17
CA PRO A 17 -6.04 8.85 -14.88
C PRO A 17 -7.44 8.23 -15.02
N TYR A 18 -7.93 7.67 -13.92
CA TYR A 18 -9.32 7.21 -13.77
C TYR A 18 -10.02 8.05 -12.70
N PHE A 19 -11.28 8.39 -12.94
CA PHE A 19 -12.15 9.01 -11.94
C PHE A 19 -12.97 7.90 -11.28
N GLU A 20 -12.68 7.61 -10.02
CA GLU A 20 -13.29 6.53 -9.25
C GLU A 20 -13.40 6.95 -7.78
N ASP A 21 -14.35 6.36 -7.06
CA ASP A 21 -14.48 6.54 -5.62
C ASP A 21 -13.37 5.80 -4.88
N VAL A 22 -12.73 6.50 -3.95
CA VAL A 22 -11.69 5.96 -3.08
C VAL A 22 -12.28 5.73 -1.70
N GLU A 23 -12.37 4.47 -1.31
CA GLU A 23 -12.86 4.06 0.01
C GLU A 23 -11.69 3.56 0.86
N ILE A 24 -11.51 4.16 2.04
CA ILE A 24 -10.42 3.82 2.95
C ILE A 24 -11.00 3.59 4.35
N LYS A 25 -10.73 2.40 4.88
CA LYS A 25 -10.92 2.07 6.30
C LYS A 25 -9.57 1.80 6.93
N VAL A 26 -9.11 2.71 7.79
CA VAL A 26 -7.88 2.52 8.57
C VAL A 26 -8.22 1.87 9.90
N ALA A 27 -7.85 0.60 10.08
CA ALA A 27 -8.15 -0.20 11.26
C ALA A 27 -7.02 -1.21 11.58
N GLY A 28 -5.76 -0.77 11.49
CA GLY A 28 -4.59 -1.63 11.74
C GLY A 28 -4.59 -2.86 10.82
N LYS A 29 -4.52 -4.05 11.41
CA LYS A 29 -4.59 -5.35 10.69
C LYS A 29 -5.86 -5.55 9.87
N ASP A 30 -6.95 -4.84 10.18
CA ASP A 30 -8.25 -4.98 9.51
C ASP A 30 -8.51 -3.80 8.53
N SER A 31 -7.43 -3.11 8.13
CA SER A 31 -7.52 -2.00 7.17
C SER A 31 -7.87 -2.49 5.77
N VAL A 32 -8.64 -1.68 5.07
CA VAL A 32 -9.10 -1.93 3.69
C VAL A 32 -9.00 -0.65 2.89
N VAL A 33 -8.53 -0.77 1.65
CA VAL A 33 -8.55 0.27 0.63
C VAL A 33 -9.19 -0.29 -0.63
N SER A 34 -10.15 0.43 -1.20
CA SER A 34 -10.75 0.15 -2.51
C SER A 34 -10.77 1.41 -3.37
N VAL A 35 -10.60 1.22 -4.68
CA VAL A 35 -10.81 2.26 -5.69
C VAL A 35 -11.69 1.69 -6.78
N GLY A 36 -12.99 1.98 -6.71
CA GLY A 36 -14.01 1.33 -7.55
C GLY A 36 -13.80 -0.18 -7.68
N GLU A 37 -13.85 -0.68 -8.92
CA GLU A 37 -13.50 -2.06 -9.27
C GLU A 37 -12.05 -2.21 -9.78
N ARG A 38 -11.20 -1.19 -9.60
CA ARG A 38 -9.85 -1.13 -10.18
C ARG A 38 -8.74 -1.47 -9.21
N LEU A 39 -8.95 -1.30 -7.92
CA LEU A 39 -7.95 -1.63 -6.90
C LEU A 39 -8.63 -2.12 -5.65
N ARG A 40 -8.02 -3.15 -5.04
CA ARG A 40 -8.36 -3.55 -3.68
C ARG A 40 -7.11 -3.96 -2.93
N CYS A 41 -7.05 -3.54 -1.67
CA CYS A 41 -6.01 -3.88 -0.72
C CYS A 41 -6.65 -4.17 0.63
N VAL A 42 -6.38 -5.34 1.20
CA VAL A 42 -6.93 -5.77 2.50
C VAL A 42 -5.78 -6.32 3.34
N PHE A 43 -5.67 -5.86 4.58
CA PHE A 43 -4.63 -6.34 5.49
C PHE A 43 -5.09 -7.56 6.30
N LEU A 44 -4.11 -8.30 6.82
CA LEU A 44 -4.26 -9.27 7.89
C LEU A 44 -2.95 -9.36 8.71
N PRO A 45 -2.97 -9.96 9.91
CA PRO A 45 -1.75 -10.24 10.66
C PRO A 45 -0.76 -11.11 9.89
N ILE A 46 0.53 -10.88 10.12
CA ILE A 46 1.55 -11.87 9.75
C ILE A 46 1.35 -13.08 10.66
N ARG A 47 1.52 -14.29 10.12
CA ARG A 47 1.50 -15.52 10.93
C ARG A 47 2.90 -16.09 11.05
N ASN A 48 3.30 -16.42 12.27
CA ASN A 48 4.53 -17.17 12.49
C ASN A 48 4.44 -18.53 11.74
N PRO A 49 5.40 -18.87 10.88
CA PRO A 49 5.30 -20.06 10.04
C PRO A 49 5.35 -21.36 10.86
N VAL A 50 5.93 -21.33 12.06
CA VAL A 50 6.07 -22.48 12.97
C VAL A 50 4.86 -22.56 13.91
N THR A 51 4.58 -21.50 14.68
CA THR A 51 3.56 -21.54 15.73
C THR A 51 2.16 -21.18 15.24
N LYS A 52 2.04 -20.62 14.04
CA LYS A 52 0.80 -20.06 13.45
C LYS A 52 0.17 -18.90 14.23
N ALA A 53 0.79 -18.49 15.34
CA ALA A 53 0.40 -17.33 16.12
C ALA A 53 0.49 -16.06 15.27
N GLU A 54 -0.39 -15.10 15.57
CA GLU A 54 -0.35 -13.78 14.96
C GLU A 54 0.88 -13.01 15.42
N ALA A 55 1.48 -12.28 14.49
CA ALA A 55 2.57 -11.35 14.71
C ALA A 55 2.17 -10.00 14.10
N LEU A 56 2.38 -8.94 14.87
CA LEU A 56 2.14 -7.56 14.48
C LEU A 56 3.45 -6.78 14.62
N PRO A 57 4.44 -7.07 13.76
CA PRO A 57 5.73 -6.38 13.82
C PRO A 57 5.57 -4.90 13.46
N LYS A 58 6.48 -4.10 14.00
CA LYS A 58 6.58 -2.67 13.74
C LYS A 58 8.01 -2.30 13.40
N VAL A 59 8.18 -1.45 12.40
CA VAL A 59 9.46 -0.80 12.08
C VAL A 59 9.45 0.60 12.69
N VAL A 60 10.50 0.93 13.45
CA VAL A 60 10.72 2.26 14.01
C VAL A 60 11.92 2.88 13.32
N LEU A 61 11.73 4.05 12.72
CA LEU A 61 12.74 4.82 12.00
C LEU A 61 12.91 6.19 12.68
N PRO A 62 13.82 6.32 13.67
CA PRO A 62 13.95 7.56 14.43
C PRO A 62 14.25 8.79 13.58
N GLN A 63 15.07 8.63 12.52
CA GLN A 63 15.37 9.66 11.53
C GLN A 63 14.71 9.36 10.17
N GLY A 64 13.51 8.78 10.17
CA GLY A 64 12.78 8.43 8.95
C GLY A 64 12.45 9.64 8.08
N PHE A 65 12.56 9.47 6.76
CA PHE A 65 12.29 10.53 5.78
C PHE A 65 10.79 10.74 5.52
N VAL A 66 10.03 9.65 5.37
CA VAL A 66 8.59 9.66 5.03
C VAL A 66 7.72 9.32 6.23
N ALA A 67 8.16 8.37 7.05
CA ALA A 67 7.47 7.90 8.24
C ALA A 67 8.47 7.55 9.35
N HIS A 68 8.05 7.70 10.61
CA HIS A 68 8.82 7.31 11.79
C HIS A 68 8.43 5.94 12.35
N GLU A 69 7.20 5.49 12.06
CA GLU A 69 6.69 4.19 12.47
C GLU A 69 5.89 3.58 11.32
N LEU A 70 6.12 2.28 11.08
CA LEU A 70 5.34 1.48 10.12
C LEU A 70 4.88 0.19 10.79
N ASP A 71 3.58 -0.04 10.84
CA ASP A 71 3.04 -1.35 11.19
C ASP A 71 3.14 -2.28 9.99
N GLN A 72 3.56 -3.51 10.21
CA GLN A 72 3.75 -4.51 9.16
C GLN A 72 2.67 -5.61 9.22
N TYR A 73 2.11 -5.89 8.06
CA TYR A 73 1.00 -6.82 7.85
C TYR A 73 1.26 -7.71 6.63
N THR A 74 0.40 -8.71 6.44
CA THR A 74 0.30 -9.45 5.19
C THR A 74 -0.90 -8.91 4.40
N LEU A 75 -0.76 -8.78 3.08
CA LEU A 75 -1.85 -8.44 2.19
C LEU A 75 -2.73 -9.68 1.98
N LYS A 76 -3.95 -9.67 2.52
CA LYS A 76 -4.94 -10.73 2.32
C LYS A 76 -5.37 -10.75 0.85
N GLU A 77 -5.70 -9.56 0.38
CA GLU A 77 -6.09 -9.27 -0.99
C GLU A 77 -5.25 -8.08 -1.43
N PHE A 78 -4.61 -8.21 -2.58
CA PHE A 78 -4.00 -7.08 -3.26
C PHE A 78 -4.04 -7.33 -4.75
N TRP A 79 -4.81 -6.51 -5.44
CA TRP A 79 -4.92 -6.55 -6.88
C TRP A 79 -5.17 -5.16 -7.44
N VAL A 80 -4.71 -4.99 -8.67
CA VAL A 80 -4.98 -3.83 -9.52
C VAL A 80 -5.50 -4.37 -10.84
N HIS A 81 -6.59 -3.78 -11.32
CA HIS A 81 -7.19 -4.03 -12.62
C HIS A 81 -7.62 -2.68 -13.19
N ALA A 82 -6.64 -1.86 -13.54
CA ALA A 82 -6.90 -0.51 -14.03
C ALA A 82 -7.21 -0.51 -15.53
N SER A 83 -6.52 -1.35 -16.30
CA SER A 83 -6.71 -1.55 -17.74
C SER A 83 -6.17 -2.92 -18.18
N PRO A 84 -6.37 -3.34 -19.44
CA PRO A 84 -5.68 -4.52 -19.99
C PRO A 84 -4.15 -4.43 -19.94
N GLU A 85 -3.60 -3.21 -19.93
CA GLU A 85 -2.16 -2.95 -19.86
C GLU A 85 -1.63 -2.90 -18.42
N LEU A 86 -2.49 -2.66 -17.43
CA LEU A 86 -2.16 -2.61 -16.01
C LEU A 86 -3.13 -3.45 -15.19
N GLN A 87 -2.80 -4.74 -15.11
CA GLN A 87 -3.48 -5.71 -14.28
C GLN A 87 -2.48 -6.62 -13.57
N PHE A 88 -2.59 -6.74 -12.25
CA PHE A 88 -1.80 -7.70 -11.48
C PHE A 88 -2.48 -8.05 -10.15
N ALA A 89 -2.06 -9.17 -9.56
CA ALA A 89 -2.44 -9.56 -8.21
C ALA A 89 -1.22 -10.06 -7.43
N HIS A 90 -1.04 -9.54 -6.23
CA HIS A 90 0.05 -9.92 -5.33
C HIS A 90 -0.42 -10.12 -3.88
N PRO A 91 -1.38 -11.03 -3.63
CA PRO A 91 -1.76 -11.40 -2.27
C PRO A 91 -0.62 -12.14 -1.56
N GLY A 92 -0.68 -12.17 -0.22
CA GLY A 92 0.30 -12.83 0.64
C GLY A 92 1.64 -12.10 0.77
N LYS A 93 1.77 -10.90 0.19
CA LYS A 93 2.99 -10.07 0.27
C LYS A 93 2.95 -9.11 1.45
N CYS A 94 4.06 -8.41 1.68
CA CYS A 94 4.17 -7.42 2.75
C CYS A 94 3.24 -6.23 2.49
N GLY A 95 2.49 -5.82 3.52
CA GLY A 95 1.76 -4.57 3.56
C GLY A 95 2.25 -3.72 4.72
N GLU A 96 2.41 -2.42 4.50
CA GLU A 96 2.87 -1.49 5.54
C GLU A 96 1.83 -0.39 5.74
N LEU A 97 1.55 -0.07 7.00
CA LEU A 97 0.68 1.03 7.39
C LEU A 97 1.49 2.05 8.18
N ALA A 98 1.52 3.29 7.71
CA ALA A 98 2.14 4.39 8.43
C ALA A 98 1.15 5.55 8.54
N LYS A 99 1.11 6.17 9.73
CA LYS A 99 0.45 7.45 9.91
C LYS A 99 1.46 8.56 9.66
N ILE A 100 1.33 9.25 8.55
CA ILE A 100 2.19 10.38 8.20
C ILE A 100 1.47 11.70 8.49
N ARG A 101 2.18 12.66 9.07
CA ARG A 101 1.70 14.03 9.16
C ARG A 101 2.20 14.79 7.93
N TRP A 102 1.39 14.84 6.90
CA TRP A 102 1.71 15.64 5.73
C TRP A 102 1.62 17.12 6.08
N GLN A 103 2.69 17.86 5.83
CA GLN A 103 2.70 19.33 5.75
C GLN A 103 3.15 19.65 4.34
N GLY A 104 2.20 20.06 3.50
CA GLY A 104 2.51 20.57 2.17
C GLY A 104 3.15 21.96 2.25
N PRO A 105 3.58 22.53 1.11
CA PRO A 105 3.56 23.98 0.95
C PRO A 105 2.14 24.53 1.15
#